data_AF-A0A0W1KIP1-F1
#
_entry.id   AF-A0A0W1KIP1-F1
#
_cell.length_a   1.000
_cell.length_b   1.000
_cell.length_c   1.000
_cell.angle_alpha   90.00
_cell.angle_beta   90.00
_cell.angle_gamma   90.00
#
_symmetry.space_group_name_H-M   'P 1'
#
loop_
_entity.id
_entity.type
_entity.pdbx_description
1 polymer ?
#
loop_
_entity_poly.entity_id
_entity_poly.type
_entity_poly.pdbx_seq_one_letter_code
_entity_poly.pdbx_strand_id
1 'polypeptide(L)'
;MRGRVETIQNRWGDAKDVAFTAVQGLLDDLEQMKGSVDQATLEKAYDFQRKAQFMVDYSVSENSRGFHAPGYSLAVLNAATDYARAGQLALRGVDVDIQRTPDSYDIKPVDRPGPK
;
A
#
# COMPACT_ATOMS: atom_id res chain seq x y z
N MET A 1 -19.05 -25.26 -1.18
CA MET A 1 -18.95 -23.82 -1.56
C MET A 1 -18.66 -22.91 -0.38
N ARG A 2 -19.34 -23.04 0.77
CA ARG A 2 -19.12 -22.23 1.98
C ARG A 2 -17.65 -21.99 2.37
N GLY A 3 -16.86 -23.04 2.56
CA GLY A 3 -15.46 -22.88 2.99
C GLY A 3 -14.56 -22.11 2.00
N ARG A 4 -14.87 -22.15 0.69
CA ARG A 4 -14.16 -21.32 -0.31
C ARG A 4 -14.51 -19.85 -0.14
N VAL A 5 -15.78 -19.53 0.11
CA VAL A 5 -16.24 -18.15 0.34
C VAL A 5 -15.59 -17.58 1.62
N GLU A 6 -15.62 -18.34 2.71
CA GLU A 6 -14.99 -17.95 3.98
C GLU A 6 -13.49 -17.69 3.79
N THR A 7 -12.78 -18.56 3.04
CA THR A 7 -11.36 -18.35 2.73
C THR A 7 -11.11 -17.04 1.96
N ILE A 8 -11.95 -16.71 0.98
CA ILE A 8 -11.82 -15.48 0.19
C ILE A 8 -12.05 -14.25 1.07
N GLN A 9 -13.14 -14.25 1.84
CA GLN A 9 -13.53 -13.11 2.66
C GLN A 9 -12.56 -12.88 3.82
N ASN A 10 -12.00 -13.94 4.41
CA ASN A 10 -10.95 -13.81 5.43
C ASN A 10 -9.69 -13.18 4.84
N ARG A 11 -9.21 -13.67 3.69
CA ARG A 11 -8.02 -13.08 3.02
C ARG A 11 -8.23 -11.61 2.66
N TRP A 12 -9.42 -11.26 2.17
CA TRP A 12 -9.77 -9.86 1.90
C TRP A 12 -9.78 -9.04 3.19
N GLY A 13 -10.36 -9.57 4.27
CA GLY A 13 -10.39 -8.92 5.58
C GLY A 13 -8.99 -8.64 6.13
N ASP A 14 -8.12 -9.64 6.09
CA ASP A 14 -6.72 -9.53 6.52
C ASP A 14 -5.97 -8.46 5.70
N ALA A 15 -6.11 -8.48 4.37
CA ALA A 15 -5.49 -7.48 3.50
C ALA A 15 -6.04 -6.07 3.74
N LYS A 16 -7.35 -5.96 4.01
CA LYS A 16 -8.02 -4.69 4.32
C LYS A 16 -7.46 -4.10 5.62
N ASP A 17 -7.30 -4.90 6.66
CA ASP A 17 -6.75 -4.44 7.94
C ASP A 17 -5.29 -3.96 7.81
N VAL A 18 -4.48 -4.66 7.01
CA VAL A 18 -3.10 -4.22 6.68
C VAL A 18 -3.12 -2.87 5.94
N ALA A 19 -3.99 -2.71 4.93
CA ALA A 19 -4.10 -1.48 4.17
C ALA A 19 -4.56 -0.30 5.04
N PHE A 20 -5.60 -0.46 5.87
CA PHE A 20 -6.03 0.58 6.81
C PHE A 20 -4.93 0.96 7.80
N THR A 21 -4.20 -0.02 8.33
CA THR A 21 -3.08 0.25 9.25
C THR A 21 -2.00 1.09 8.57
N ALA A 22 -1.70 0.83 7.29
CA ALA A 22 -0.76 1.62 6.53
C ALA A 22 -1.27 3.04 6.27
N VAL A 23 -2.54 3.20 5.88
CA VAL A 23 -3.17 4.51 5.64
C VAL A 23 -3.21 5.35 6.92
N GLN A 24 -3.60 4.75 8.05
CA GLN A 24 -3.59 5.43 9.35
C GLN A 24 -2.17 5.85 9.73
N GLY A 25 -1.17 4.98 9.57
CA GLY A 25 0.22 5.33 9.85
C GLY A 25 0.73 6.50 9.00
N LEU A 26 0.30 6.62 7.74
CA LEU A 26 0.62 7.80 6.92
C LEU A 26 -0.10 9.06 7.42
N LEU A 27 -1.36 8.95 7.85
CA LEU A 27 -2.10 10.10 8.43
C LEU A 27 -1.42 10.61 9.71
N ASP A 28 -0.99 9.71 10.58
CA ASP A 28 -0.27 10.05 11.82
C ASP A 28 1.07 10.75 11.50
N ASP A 29 1.84 10.22 10.55
CA ASP A 29 3.10 10.84 10.10
C ASP A 29 2.86 12.23 9.48
N LEU A 30 1.79 12.39 8.68
CA LEU A 30 1.42 13.67 8.08
C LEU A 30 1.07 14.72 9.13
N GLU A 31 0.34 14.33 10.18
CA GLU A 31 0.01 15.22 11.29
C GLU A 31 1.28 15.63 12.06
N GLN A 32 2.16 14.67 12.35
CA GLN A 32 3.41 14.91 13.06
C GLN A 32 4.37 15.83 12.28
N MET A 33 4.49 15.63 10.96
CA MET A 33 5.47 16.34 10.14
C MET A 33 4.97 17.70 9.62
N LYS A 34 3.71 18.04 9.90
CA LYS A 34 3.11 19.32 9.47
C LYS A 34 3.91 20.51 10.01
N GLY A 35 4.35 21.39 9.11
CA GLY A 35 5.18 22.55 9.43
C GLY A 35 6.67 22.23 9.70
N SER A 36 7.05 20.96 9.72
CA SER A 36 8.45 20.51 9.87
C SER A 36 9.12 20.17 8.54
N VAL A 37 8.33 19.95 7.47
CA VAL A 37 8.80 19.73 6.10
C VAL A 37 8.38 20.86 5.18
N ASP A 38 9.04 20.97 4.02
CA ASP A 38 8.62 21.93 2.99
C ASP A 38 7.26 21.56 2.39
N GLN A 39 6.63 22.56 1.76
CA GLN A 39 5.30 22.42 1.19
C GLN A 39 5.26 21.36 0.07
N ALA A 40 6.31 21.27 -0.75
CA ALA A 40 6.37 20.33 -1.88
C ALA A 40 6.41 18.86 -1.40
N THR A 41 7.18 18.57 -0.36
CA THR A 41 7.26 17.26 0.29
C THR A 41 5.90 16.87 0.86
N LEU A 42 5.26 17.82 1.55
CA LEU A 42 3.94 17.60 2.14
C LEU A 42 2.86 17.34 1.07
N GLU A 43 2.87 18.11 -0.03
CA GLU A 43 1.95 17.92 -1.15
C GLU A 43 2.12 16.56 -1.82
N LYS A 44 3.37 16.13 -2.07
CA LYS A 44 3.66 14.81 -2.64
C LYS A 44 3.15 13.68 -1.74
N ALA A 45 3.32 13.81 -0.43
CA ALA A 45 2.78 12.84 0.52
C ALA A 45 1.25 12.83 0.57
N TYR A 46 0.60 14.00 0.49
CA TYR A 46 -0.87 14.09 0.39
C TYR A 46 -1.43 13.47 -0.89
N ASP A 47 -0.73 13.58 -2.02
CA ASP A 47 -1.13 12.91 -3.26
C ASP A 47 -1.17 11.38 -3.09
N PHE A 48 -0.18 10.81 -2.40
CA PHE A 48 -0.15 9.40 -2.07
C PHE A 48 -1.23 9.01 -1.05
N GLN A 49 -1.44 9.82 -0.01
CA GLN A 49 -2.50 9.61 0.97
C GLN A 49 -3.87 9.56 0.30
N ARG A 50 -4.19 10.51 -0.59
CA ARG A 50 -5.47 10.56 -1.30
C ARG A 50 -5.73 9.30 -2.13
N LYS A 51 -4.71 8.79 -2.82
CA LYS A 51 -4.80 7.54 -3.60
C LYS A 51 -5.03 6.33 -2.69
N ALA A 52 -4.25 6.21 -1.62
CA ALA A 52 -4.36 5.10 -0.68
C ALA A 52 -5.75 5.07 -0.01
N GLN A 53 -6.22 6.22 0.50
CA GLN A 53 -7.53 6.36 1.13
C GLN A 53 -8.66 6.00 0.16
N PHE A 54 -8.63 6.55 -1.07
CA PHE A 54 -9.63 6.25 -2.09
C PHE A 54 -9.75 4.75 -2.39
N MET A 55 -8.61 4.04 -2.50
CA MET A 55 -8.60 2.62 -2.81
C MET A 55 -9.17 1.77 -1.67
N VAL A 56 -8.86 2.11 -0.42
CA VAL A 56 -9.45 1.43 0.74
C VAL A 56 -10.95 1.69 0.80
N ASP A 57 -11.39 2.94 0.67
CA ASP A 57 -12.81 3.32 0.70
C ASP A 57 -13.61 2.65 -0.41
N TYR A 58 -13.06 2.61 -1.63
CA TYR A 58 -13.63 1.87 -2.74
C TYR A 58 -13.78 0.39 -2.41
N SER A 59 -12.72 -0.25 -1.90
CA SER A 59 -12.75 -1.69 -1.59
C SER A 59 -13.79 -2.04 -0.53
N VAL A 60 -13.93 -1.23 0.52
CA VAL A 60 -14.90 -1.50 1.59
C VAL A 60 -16.32 -1.07 1.24
N SER A 61 -16.51 -0.19 0.26
CA SER A 61 -17.83 0.13 -0.28
C SER A 61 -18.48 -1.07 -0.96
N GLU A 62 -17.68 -2.03 -1.43
CA GLU A 62 -18.17 -3.25 -2.03
C GLU A 62 -18.47 -4.32 -0.96
N ASN A 63 -19.76 -4.63 -0.76
CA ASN A 63 -20.21 -5.62 0.23
C ASN A 63 -19.84 -7.08 -0.12
N SER A 64 -19.23 -7.34 -1.28
CA SER A 64 -18.85 -8.70 -1.72
C SER A 64 -17.65 -9.26 -0.96
N ARG A 65 -16.82 -8.38 -0.37
CA ARG A 65 -15.61 -8.75 0.39
C ARG A 65 -14.68 -9.66 -0.42
N GLY A 66 -14.47 -9.29 -1.69
CA GLY A 66 -13.60 -10.01 -2.61
C GLY A 66 -14.22 -11.22 -3.29
N PHE A 67 -15.50 -11.54 -3.06
CA PHE A 67 -16.12 -12.74 -3.66
C PHE A 67 -16.19 -12.67 -5.20
N HIS A 68 -16.53 -11.51 -5.78
CA HIS A 68 -16.70 -11.38 -7.24
C HIS A 68 -15.38 -11.42 -8.01
N ALA A 69 -14.30 -10.88 -7.45
CA ALA A 69 -13.00 -10.84 -8.10
C ALA A 69 -11.85 -10.93 -7.07
N PRO A 70 -11.62 -12.09 -6.43
CA PRO A 70 -10.72 -12.20 -5.27
C PRO A 70 -9.31 -11.67 -5.53
N GLY A 71 -8.72 -12.00 -6.67
CA GLY A 71 -7.37 -11.55 -7.01
C GLY A 71 -7.29 -10.03 -7.22
N TYR A 72 -8.29 -9.45 -7.90
CA TYR A 72 -8.32 -8.02 -8.15
C TYR A 72 -8.58 -7.22 -6.87
N SER A 73 -9.49 -7.68 -6.00
CA SER A 73 -9.75 -7.04 -4.72
C SER A 73 -8.51 -7.01 -3.82
N LEU A 74 -7.71 -8.08 -3.81
CA LEU A 74 -6.42 -8.09 -3.11
C LEU A 74 -5.40 -7.16 -3.77
N ALA A 75 -5.35 -7.10 -5.10
CA ALA A 75 -4.45 -6.18 -5.81
C ALA A 75 -4.74 -4.70 -5.48
N VAL A 76 -6.02 -4.32 -5.38
CA VAL A 76 -6.43 -2.97 -4.96
C VAL A 76 -5.96 -2.63 -3.54
N LEU A 77 -6.14 -3.55 -2.59
CA LEU A 77 -5.70 -3.34 -1.20
C LEU A 77 -4.17 -3.32 -1.05
N ASN A 78 -3.47 -4.14 -1.85
CA ASN A 78 -2.00 -4.09 -1.94
C ASN A 78 -1.52 -2.75 -2.50
N ALA A 79 -2.16 -2.24 -3.56
CA ALA A 79 -1.84 -0.93 -4.11
C ALA A 79 -2.09 0.18 -3.09
N ALA A 80 -3.20 0.12 -2.33
CA ALA A 80 -3.47 1.08 -1.26
C ALA A 80 -2.36 1.07 -0.19
N THR A 81 -1.90 -0.13 0.21
CA THR A 81 -0.79 -0.30 1.14
C THR A 81 0.49 0.31 0.59
N ASP A 82 0.82 0.04 -0.68
CA ASP A 82 2.01 0.57 -1.34
C ASP A 82 1.98 2.11 -1.44
N TYR A 83 0.84 2.69 -1.84
CA TYR A 83 0.65 4.14 -1.84
C TYR A 83 0.83 4.75 -0.46
N ALA A 84 0.30 4.12 0.59
CA ALA A 84 0.49 4.62 1.94
C ALA A 84 1.97 4.62 2.35
N ARG A 85 2.72 3.55 2.04
CA ARG A 85 4.17 3.48 2.32
C ARG A 85 4.98 4.45 1.45
N ALA A 86 4.59 4.64 0.19
CA ALA A 86 5.15 5.66 -0.69
C ALA A 86 4.97 7.07 -0.12
N GLY A 87 3.81 7.38 0.47
CA GLY A 87 3.58 8.65 1.17
C GLY A 87 4.53 8.85 2.36
N GLN A 88 4.76 7.80 3.16
CA GLN A 88 5.67 7.87 4.31
C GLN A 88 7.13 8.04 3.87
N LEU A 89 7.53 7.40 2.77
CA LEU A 89 8.85 7.58 2.16
C LEU A 89 9.01 8.99 1.58
N ALA A 90 8.00 9.49 0.88
CA ALA A 90 8.00 10.86 0.34
C ALA A 90 8.17 11.89 1.45
N LEU A 91 7.47 11.73 2.59
CA LEU A 91 7.65 12.60 3.77
C LEU A 91 9.07 12.62 4.30
N ARG A 92 9.84 11.54 4.12
CA ARG A 92 11.24 11.42 4.54
C ARG A 92 12.23 11.90 3.48
N GLY A 93 11.75 12.55 2.42
CA GLY A 93 12.58 13.06 1.33
C GLY A 93 13.08 11.99 0.36
N VAL A 94 12.50 10.78 0.40
CA VAL A 94 12.83 9.73 -0.57
C VAL A 94 12.06 9.98 -1.86
N ASP A 95 12.76 9.94 -2.99
CA ASP A 95 12.08 9.95 -4.28
C ASP A 95 11.49 8.57 -4.57
N VAL A 96 10.16 8.50 -4.64
CA VAL A 96 9.42 7.25 -4.80
C VAL A 96 8.90 7.14 -6.22
N ASP A 97 9.39 6.12 -6.93
CA ASP A 97 8.85 5.66 -8.21
C ASP A 97 8.05 4.36 -8.00
N ILE A 98 6.73 4.50 -7.99
CA ILE A 98 5.75 3.40 -7.86
C ILE A 98 5.57 2.60 -9.16
N GLN A 99 6.15 3.05 -10.28
CA GLN A 99 6.07 2.37 -11.57
C GLN A 99 7.41 1.76 -11.99
N ARG A 100 8.36 1.64 -11.06
CA ARG A 100 9.66 1.02 -11.32
C ARG A 100 9.49 -0.36 -11.97
N THR A 101 9.99 -0.51 -13.20
CA THR A 101 10.02 -1.81 -13.89
C THR A 101 11.17 -2.67 -13.38
N PRO A 102 11.14 -3.99 -13.56
CA PRO A 102 12.26 -4.87 -13.17
C PRO A 102 13.63 -4.44 -13.68
N ASP A 103 13.65 -3.91 -14.88
CA ASP A 103 14.82 -3.42 -15.61
C ASP A 103 15.46 -2.19 -14.95
N SER A 104 14.70 -1.49 -14.10
CA SER A 104 15.18 -0.34 -13.34
C SER A 104 15.91 -0.74 -12.05
N TYR A 105 15.84 -2.00 -11.60
CA TYR A 105 16.43 -2.41 -10.33
C TYR A 105 17.95 -2.61 -10.45
N ASP A 106 18.74 -1.90 -9.63
CA ASP A 106 20.17 -2.19 -9.46
C ASP A 106 20.34 -3.32 -8.42
N ILE A 107 19.99 -4.54 -8.83
CA ILE A 107 20.17 -5.73 -7.99
C ILE A 107 21.59 -6.24 -8.21
N LYS A 108 22.48 -5.93 -7.25
CA LYS A 108 23.79 -6.60 -7.21
C LYS A 108 23.56 -8.10 -6.96
N PRO A 109 24.17 -9.00 -7.75
CA PRO A 109 24.13 -10.42 -7.47
C PRO A 109 24.61 -10.65 -6.03
N VAL A 110 23.78 -11.28 -5.21
CA VAL A 110 24.24 -11.76 -3.90
C VAL A 110 24.98 -13.07 -4.14
N ASP A 111 26.19 -13.21 -3.61
CA ASP A 111 26.92 -14.48 -3.70
C ASP A 111 26.03 -15.59 -3.14
N ARG A 112 25.74 -16.58 -3.99
CA ARG A 112 24.93 -17.72 -3.60
C ARG A 112 25.70 -18.40 -2.44
N PRO A 113 25.11 -18.57 -1.24
CA PRO A 113 25.78 -19.31 -0.20
C PRO A 113 26.13 -20.69 -0.77
N GLY A 114 27.42 -21.05 -0.69
CA GLY A 114 27.94 -22.31 -1.22
C GLY A 114 27.18 -23.52 -0.66
N PRO A 115 27.27 -24.69 -1.32
CA PRO A 115 26.60 -25.89 -0.83
C PRO A 115 26.98 -26.14 0.63
N LYS A 116 25.96 -26.34 1.47
CA LYS A 116 26.13 -26.78 2.86
C LYS A 116 26.59 -28.23 2.91
#